data_AF-A0A127SC29-F1
#
_entry.id   AF-A0A127SC29-F1
#
_cell.length_a   1.000
_cell.length_b   1.000
_cell.length_c   1.000
_cell.angle_alpha   90.00
_cell.angle_beta   90.00
_cell.angle_gamma   90.00
#
_symmetry.space_group_name_H-M   'P 1'
#
loop_
_entity.id
_entity.type
_entity.pdbx_description
1 polymer ?
#
loop_
_entity_poly.entity_id
_entity_poly.type
_entity_poly.pdbx_seq_one_letter_code
_entity_poly.pdbx_strand_id
1 'polypeptide(L)'
;EAGPSTPVEILGLGDVPNAGEILLAFDSDKEAKNFAGAFVSENKNRLLEETKGKLSLDNLFDQIQASDLKELPLIVKADVQGSVEAVKQSLTKLSNEEVVVKVIHGGVGAINESDVSLAATSNAIIIGFNVRPDA
;
A
#
# COMPACT_ATOMS: atom_id res chain seq x y z
N GLU A 1 -18.49 -14.52 22.87
CA GLU A 1 -18.66 -15.31 21.62
C GLU A 1 -19.29 -14.42 20.57
N ALA A 2 -18.82 -14.52 19.34
CA ALA A 2 -19.34 -13.75 18.21
C ALA A 2 -20.14 -14.69 17.31
N GLY A 3 -21.44 -14.41 17.13
CA GLY A 3 -22.30 -15.20 16.25
C GLY A 3 -22.21 -14.77 14.78
N PRO A 4 -22.80 -15.53 13.85
CA PRO A 4 -22.88 -15.14 12.44
C PRO A 4 -23.51 -13.74 12.28
N SER A 5 -23.03 -12.98 11.29
CA SER A 5 -23.51 -11.61 10.98
C SER A 5 -23.33 -10.58 12.10
N THR A 6 -22.49 -10.86 13.09
CA THR A 6 -22.16 -9.89 14.15
C THR A 6 -20.81 -9.24 13.82
N PRO A 7 -20.72 -7.92 13.61
CA PRO A 7 -19.44 -7.25 13.46
C PRO A 7 -18.67 -7.31 14.78
N VAL A 8 -17.36 -7.57 14.71
CA VAL A 8 -16.48 -7.63 15.86
C VAL A 8 -15.21 -6.85 15.62
N GLU A 9 -14.69 -6.27 16.69
CA GLU A 9 -13.35 -5.67 16.72
C GLU A 9 -12.35 -6.73 17.19
N ILE A 10 -11.29 -6.93 16.42
CA ILE A 10 -10.23 -7.89 16.72
C ILE A 10 -8.97 -7.08 17.04
N LEU A 11 -8.45 -7.28 18.26
CA LEU A 11 -7.23 -6.65 18.75
C LEU A 11 -6.11 -7.69 18.84
N GLY A 12 -4.86 -7.25 18.65
CA GLY A 12 -3.67 -8.09 18.80
C GLY A 12 -3.20 -8.79 17.52
N LEU A 13 -3.67 -8.35 16.35
CA LEU A 13 -3.08 -8.75 15.07
C LEU A 13 -1.65 -8.18 14.94
N GLY A 14 -0.76 -8.93 14.29
CA GLY A 14 0.62 -8.50 14.08
C GLY A 14 0.77 -7.38 13.04
N ASP A 15 -0.16 -7.30 12.10
CA ASP A 15 -0.21 -6.30 11.04
C ASP A 15 -1.65 -5.91 10.73
N VAL A 16 -1.82 -4.79 10.03
CA VAL A 16 -3.14 -4.32 9.57
C VAL A 16 -3.54 -5.16 8.34
N PRO A 17 -4.65 -5.93 8.40
CA PRO A 17 -5.11 -6.71 7.26
C PRO A 17 -5.64 -5.80 6.14
N ASN A 18 -5.65 -6.32 4.91
CA ASN A 18 -6.23 -5.60 3.79
C ASN A 18 -7.75 -5.56 3.90
N ALA A 19 -8.36 -4.53 3.30
CA ALA A 19 -9.82 -4.45 3.22
C ALA A 19 -10.37 -5.64 2.41
N GLY A 20 -11.34 -6.37 2.99
CA GLY A 20 -11.96 -7.54 2.34
C GLY A 20 -11.17 -8.84 2.45
N GLU A 21 -10.08 -8.87 3.22
CA GLU A 21 -9.31 -10.09 3.46
C GLU A 21 -10.09 -11.10 4.33
N ILE A 22 -9.91 -12.40 4.03
CA ILE A 22 -10.58 -13.48 4.75
C ILE A 22 -9.74 -13.86 5.97
N LEU A 23 -10.35 -13.79 7.16
CA LEU A 23 -9.74 -14.26 8.39
C LEU A 23 -10.00 -15.76 8.59
N LEU A 24 -8.95 -16.50 8.94
CA LEU A 24 -9.00 -17.93 9.22
C LEU A 24 -8.62 -18.17 10.68
N ALA A 25 -9.39 -19.00 11.37
CA ALA A 25 -9.09 -19.46 12.72
C ALA A 25 -8.35 -20.81 12.67
N PHE A 26 -7.34 -20.97 13.53
CA PHE A 26 -6.55 -22.20 13.67
C PHE A 26 -6.54 -22.63 15.14
N ASP A 27 -6.37 -23.92 15.38
CA ASP A 27 -6.34 -24.48 16.74
C ASP A 27 -5.01 -24.19 17.47
N SER A 28 -3.95 -23.87 16.73
CA SER A 28 -2.60 -23.65 17.26
C SER A 28 -1.91 -22.42 16.65
N ASP A 29 -1.26 -21.61 17.48
CA ASP A 29 -0.43 -20.47 17.08
C ASP A 29 0.67 -20.88 16.08
N LYS A 30 1.25 -22.08 16.25
CA LYS A 30 2.30 -22.58 15.37
C LYS A 30 1.79 -22.83 13.95
N GLU A 31 0.58 -23.38 13.82
CA GLU A 31 -0.04 -23.64 12.53
C GLU A 31 -0.43 -22.34 11.83
N ALA A 32 -1.03 -21.41 12.57
CA ALA A 32 -1.37 -20.07 12.07
C ALA A 32 -0.13 -19.34 11.54
N LYS A 33 0.99 -19.36 12.29
CA LYS A 33 2.25 -18.73 11.86
C LYS A 33 2.87 -19.38 10.63
N ASN A 34 2.85 -20.72 10.56
CA ASN A 34 3.35 -21.44 9.39
C ASN A 34 2.51 -21.12 8.14
N PHE A 35 1.19 -21.09 8.27
CA PHE A 35 0.29 -20.75 7.19
C PHE A 35 0.47 -19.30 6.73
N ALA A 36 0.48 -18.34 7.66
CA ALA A 36 0.71 -16.93 7.37
C ALA A 36 2.06 -16.70 6.67
N GLY A 37 3.13 -17.36 7.15
CA GLY A 37 4.46 -17.28 6.52
C GLY A 37 4.48 -17.84 5.10
N ALA A 38 3.83 -18.98 4.86
CA ALA A 38 3.70 -19.54 3.53
C ALA A 38 2.91 -18.62 2.60
N PHE A 39 1.79 -18.08 3.06
CA PHE A 39 0.93 -17.17 2.31
C PHE A 39 1.64 -15.88 1.90
N VAL A 40 2.40 -15.27 2.82
CA VAL A 40 3.20 -14.07 2.53
C VAL A 40 4.31 -14.36 1.51
N SER A 41 5.00 -15.49 1.66
CA SER A 41 6.06 -15.91 0.73
C SER A 41 5.52 -16.16 -0.67
N GLU A 42 4.38 -16.85 -0.78
CA GLU A 42 3.73 -17.14 -2.06
C GLU A 42 3.26 -15.85 -2.75
N ASN A 43 2.61 -14.94 -2.02
CA ASN A 43 2.22 -13.64 -2.57
C ASN A 43 3.42 -12.82 -3.06
N LYS A 44 4.51 -12.81 -2.29
CA LYS A 44 5.75 -12.13 -2.69
C LYS A 44 6.33 -12.72 -3.97
N ASN A 45 6.37 -14.05 -4.10
CA ASN A 45 6.86 -14.71 -5.30
C ASN A 45 5.98 -14.41 -6.51
N ARG A 46 4.66 -14.45 -6.35
CA ARG A 46 3.70 -14.10 -7.41
C ARG A 46 3.90 -12.68 -7.92
N LEU A 47 4.05 -11.70 -7.02
CA LEU A 47 4.32 -10.30 -7.38
C LEU A 47 5.62 -10.14 -8.18
N LEU A 48 6.68 -10.88 -7.81
CA LEU A 48 7.95 -10.87 -8.52
C LEU A 48 7.83 -11.45 -9.94
N GLU A 49 7.06 -12.52 -10.11
CA GLU A 49 6.82 -13.11 -11.43
C GLU A 49 5.98 -12.19 -12.33
N GLU A 50 4.92 -11.58 -11.79
CA GLU A 50 4.10 -10.59 -12.51
C GLU A 50 4.92 -9.37 -12.97
N THR A 51 5.94 -8.98 -12.21
CA THR A 51 6.81 -7.84 -12.55
C THR A 51 7.83 -8.21 -13.63
N LYS A 52 8.36 -9.44 -13.62
CA LYS A 52 9.31 -9.92 -14.64
C LYS A 52 8.68 -10.01 -16.05
N GLY A 53 7.38 -10.28 -16.14
CA GLY A 53 6.69 -10.41 -17.43
C GLY A 53 6.31 -9.09 -18.13
N LYS A 54 6.41 -7.93 -17.45
CA LYS A 54 5.89 -6.65 -17.96
C LYS A 54 6.93 -5.68 -18.55
N LEU A 55 8.22 -5.94 -18.34
CA LEU A 55 9.31 -5.14 -18.94
C LEU A 55 9.79 -5.79 -20.25
N SER A 56 9.12 -5.47 -21.37
CA SER A 56 9.73 -5.62 -22.68
C SER A 56 10.69 -4.45 -22.95
N LEU A 57 11.72 -4.68 -23.76
CA LEU A 57 12.65 -3.62 -24.19
C LEU A 57 11.93 -2.51 -24.95
N ASP A 58 10.84 -2.83 -25.65
CA ASP A 58 10.00 -1.87 -26.37
C ASP A 58 9.27 -0.92 -25.41
N ASN A 59 8.69 -1.44 -24.32
CA ASN A 59 8.03 -0.62 -23.29
C ASN A 59 9.02 0.31 -22.56
N LEU A 60 10.27 -0.12 -22.38
CA LEU A 60 11.34 0.71 -21.83
C LEU A 60 11.70 1.85 -22.78
N PHE A 61 11.71 1.59 -24.09
CA PHE A 61 12.01 2.61 -25.10
C PHE A 61 10.92 3.70 -25.16
N ASP A 62 9.65 3.30 -25.07
CA ASP A 62 8.51 4.22 -25.02
C ASP A 62 8.51 5.07 -23.73
N GLN A 63 8.87 4.47 -22.58
CA GLN A 63 9.03 5.20 -21.31
C GLN A 63 10.18 6.22 -21.34
N ILE A 64 11.27 5.92 -22.05
CA ILE A 64 12.40 6.85 -22.21
C ILE A 64 12.05 8.00 -23.15
N GLN A 65 11.21 7.77 -24.18
CA GLN A 65 10.73 8.83 -25.09
C GLN A 65 9.71 9.78 -24.46
N ALA A 66 8.97 9.36 -23.43
CA ALA A 66 7.97 10.18 -22.72
C ALA A 66 8.60 11.27 -21.79
N SER A 67 9.74 11.82 -22.19
CA SER A 67 10.71 12.59 -21.39
C SER A 67 10.27 13.97 -20.88
N ASP A 68 8.97 14.28 -20.83
CA ASP A 68 8.50 15.63 -20.43
C ASP A 68 7.23 15.67 -19.57
N LEU A 69 6.73 14.52 -19.10
CA LEU A 69 5.61 14.53 -18.15
C LEU A 69 6.14 14.83 -16.75
N LYS A 70 5.65 15.92 -16.15
CA LYS A 70 6.00 16.27 -14.77
C LYS A 70 5.33 15.27 -13.83
N GLU A 71 6.10 14.51 -13.06
CA GLU A 71 5.54 13.65 -12.01
C GLU A 71 5.38 14.45 -10.71
N LEU A 72 4.24 14.27 -10.04
CA LEU A 72 4.01 14.73 -8.67
C LEU A 72 3.99 13.50 -7.74
N PRO A 73 5.13 13.16 -7.11
CA PRO A 73 5.20 12.02 -6.20
C PRO A 73 4.52 12.35 -4.87
N LEU A 74 3.66 11.44 -4.40
CA LEU A 74 2.90 11.57 -3.16
C LEU A 74 3.10 10.36 -2.25
N ILE A 75 3.12 10.62 -0.94
CA ILE A 75 3.03 9.61 0.11
C ILE A 75 1.71 9.84 0.84
N VAL A 76 0.88 8.79 0.97
CA VAL A 76 -0.43 8.88 1.62
C VAL A 76 -0.41 8.08 2.92
N LYS A 77 -0.76 8.73 4.03
CA LYS A 77 -0.99 8.07 5.32
C LYS A 77 -2.43 8.27 5.77
N ALA A 78 -3.04 7.22 6.28
CA ALA A 78 -4.37 7.32 6.85
C ALA A 78 -4.53 6.47 8.12
N ASP A 79 -5.60 6.72 8.85
CA ASP A 79 -5.95 6.00 10.07
C ASP A 79 -6.36 4.54 9.83
N VAL A 80 -7.01 4.27 8.69
CA VAL A 80 -7.47 2.94 8.29
C VAL A 80 -7.15 2.63 6.83
N GLN A 81 -7.03 1.34 6.50
CA GLN A 81 -6.65 0.87 5.16
C GLN A 81 -7.59 1.37 4.06
N GLY A 82 -8.91 1.35 4.29
CA GLY A 82 -9.89 1.81 3.30
C GLY A 82 -9.74 3.30 2.94
N SER A 83 -9.33 4.14 3.89
CA SER A 83 -9.06 5.56 3.65
C SER A 83 -7.84 5.75 2.75
N VAL A 84 -6.77 4.97 2.95
CA VAL A 84 -5.56 5.03 2.09
C VAL A 84 -5.93 4.76 0.64
N GLU A 85 -6.73 3.72 0.40
CA GLU A 85 -7.14 3.32 -0.95
C GLU A 85 -8.05 4.36 -1.61
N ALA A 86 -9.04 4.88 -0.87
CA ALA A 86 -9.97 5.89 -1.35
C ALA A 86 -9.25 7.21 -1.70
N VAL A 87 -8.33 7.66 -0.84
CA VAL A 87 -7.54 8.87 -1.06
C VAL A 87 -6.59 8.68 -2.24
N LYS A 88 -5.88 7.54 -2.31
CA LYS A 88 -5.00 7.21 -3.45
C LYS A 88 -5.76 7.25 -4.77
N GLN A 89 -6.92 6.60 -4.84
CA GLN A 89 -7.74 6.58 -6.05
C GLN A 89 -8.21 7.98 -6.45
N SER A 90 -8.60 8.80 -5.47
CA SER A 90 -9.07 10.17 -5.70
C SER A 90 -7.95 11.07 -6.23
N LEU A 91 -6.74 10.95 -5.67
CA LEU A 91 -5.56 11.70 -6.10
C LEU A 91 -5.09 11.29 -7.49
N THR A 92 -5.06 9.99 -7.80
CA THR A 92 -4.66 9.52 -9.13
C THR A 92 -5.60 10.03 -10.22
N LYS A 93 -6.91 10.15 -9.94
CA LYS A 93 -7.90 10.70 -10.89
C LYS A 93 -7.67 12.17 -11.25
N LEU A 94 -6.90 12.91 -10.46
CA LEU A 94 -6.55 14.30 -10.75
C LEU A 94 -5.37 14.44 -11.72
N SER A 95 -4.74 13.33 -12.12
CA SER A 95 -3.68 13.33 -13.12
C SER A 95 -4.18 13.84 -14.47
N ASN A 96 -3.36 14.59 -15.18
CA ASN A 96 -3.66 15.11 -16.51
C ASN A 96 -2.45 14.96 -17.45
N GLU A 97 -2.56 15.48 -18.66
CA GLU A 97 -1.51 15.39 -19.70
C GLU A 97 -0.26 16.24 -19.39
N GLU A 98 -0.32 17.17 -18.42
CA GLU A 98 0.83 18.00 -18.03
C GLU A 98 1.54 17.48 -16.77
N VAL A 99 0.75 17.00 -15.79
CA VAL A 99 1.22 16.52 -14.49
C VAL A 99 0.57 15.20 -14.14
N VAL A 100 1.41 14.18 -13.93
CA VAL A 100 0.99 12.84 -13.51
C VAL A 100 1.12 12.71 -11.99
N VAL A 101 0.02 12.43 -11.31
CA VAL A 101 0.04 12.20 -9.86
C VAL A 101 0.41 10.74 -9.58
N LYS A 102 1.47 10.55 -8.80
CA LYS A 102 2.03 9.22 -8.54
C LYS A 102 2.17 8.98 -7.05
N VAL A 103 1.35 8.09 -6.51
CA VAL A 103 1.47 7.68 -5.10
C VAL A 103 2.57 6.63 -4.97
N ILE A 104 3.73 7.02 -4.43
CA ILE A 104 4.92 6.16 -4.27
C ILE A 104 4.83 5.26 -3.03
N HIS A 105 4.11 5.72 -2.00
CA HIS A 105 3.88 4.94 -0.78
C HIS A 105 2.51 5.28 -0.19
N GLY A 106 1.80 4.26 0.28
CA GLY A 106 0.54 4.38 0.99
C GLY A 106 0.61 3.50 2.23
N GLY A 107 0.28 4.03 3.40
CA GLY A 107 0.37 3.28 4.66
C GLY A 107 -0.66 3.70 5.70
N VAL A 108 -0.92 2.81 6.64
CA VAL A 108 -1.80 3.06 7.77
C VAL A 108 -0.98 3.50 8.98
N GLY A 109 -1.49 4.45 9.75
CA GLY A 109 -0.89 4.94 10.99
C GLY A 109 -0.29 6.34 10.89
N ALA A 110 0.31 6.78 12.00
CA ALA A 110 0.96 8.08 12.12
C ALA A 110 2.12 8.23 11.12
N ILE A 111 2.41 9.47 10.76
CA ILE A 111 3.56 9.79 9.90
C ILE A 111 4.83 9.67 10.74
N ASN A 112 5.80 8.86 10.29
CA ASN A 112 7.05 8.60 11.01
C ASN A 112 8.29 9.11 10.27
N GLU A 113 9.47 8.97 10.89
CA GLU A 113 10.75 9.41 10.33
C GLU A 113 11.09 8.72 8.99
N SER A 114 10.72 7.44 8.83
CA SER A 114 10.98 6.72 7.58
C SER A 114 10.18 7.30 6.42
N ASP A 115 8.95 7.76 6.67
CA ASP A 115 8.13 8.44 5.67
C ASP A 115 8.72 9.80 5.27
N VAL A 116 9.24 10.55 6.26
CA VAL A 116 9.92 11.82 6.03
C VAL A 116 11.21 11.62 5.23
N SER A 117 12.00 10.59 5.57
CA SER A 117 13.22 10.23 4.83
C SER A 117 12.91 9.83 3.39
N LEU A 118 11.85 9.05 3.17
CA LEU A 118 11.40 8.66 1.83
C LEU A 118 10.92 9.89 1.04
N ALA A 119 10.15 10.76 1.68
CA ALA A 119 9.69 12.02 1.08
C ALA A 119 10.85 12.91 0.65
N ALA A 120 11.86 13.08 1.52
CA ALA A 120 13.03 13.89 1.23
C ALA A 120 13.87 13.32 0.08
N THR A 121 14.05 12.00 0.03
CA THR A 121 14.83 11.33 -1.02
C THR A 121 14.12 11.37 -2.38
N SER A 122 12.79 11.19 -2.38
CA SER A 122 11.98 11.15 -3.59
C SER A 122 11.34 12.48 -3.98
N ASN A 123 11.62 13.55 -3.24
CA ASN A 123 10.98 14.86 -3.37
C ASN A 123 9.44 14.78 -3.38
N ALA A 124 8.89 13.91 -2.53
CA ALA A 124 7.46 13.59 -2.47
C ALA A 124 6.72 14.41 -1.39
N ILE A 125 5.45 14.68 -1.64
CA ILE A 125 4.58 15.36 -0.66
C ILE A 125 3.87 14.32 0.19
N ILE A 126 3.92 14.47 1.51
CA ILE A 126 3.19 13.60 2.45
C ILE A 126 1.79 14.18 2.69
N ILE A 127 0.77 13.36 2.47
CA ILE A 127 -0.65 13.67 2.75
C ILE A 127 -1.14 12.74 3.85
N GLY A 128 -1.52 13.31 4.99
CA GLY A 128 -2.16 12.59 6.09
C GLY A 128 -3.68 12.77 6.06
N PHE A 129 -4.42 11.67 6.18
CA PHE A 129 -5.87 11.66 6.37
C PHE A 129 -6.23 11.12 7.74
N ASN A 130 -6.76 11.98 8.62
CA ASN A 130 -7.08 11.65 10.01
C ASN A 130 -5.91 11.07 10.84
N VAL A 131 -4.67 11.40 10.47
CA VAL A 131 -3.45 11.00 11.18
C VAL A 131 -2.68 12.21 11.65
N ARG A 132 -1.88 12.03 12.69
CA ARG A 132 -0.95 13.03 13.20
C ARG A 132 0.49 12.54 13.00
N PRO A 133 1.47 13.45 12.89
CA PRO A 133 2.87 13.05 12.98
C PRO A 133 3.15 12.37 14.32
N ASP A 134 4.02 11.36 14.29
CA ASP A 134 4.59 10.80 15.51
C ASP A 134 5.49 11.83 16.21
N ALA A 135 5.65 11.72 17.52
CA ALA A 135 6.35 12.70 18.36
C ALA A 135 7.88 12.58 18.29
#